data_AF-A0A350J550-F1
#
_entry.id   AF-A0A350J550-F1
#
_cell.length_a   1.000
_cell.length_b   1.000
_cell.length_c   1.000
_cell.angle_alpha   90.00
_cell.angle_beta   90.00
_cell.angle_gamma   90.00
#
_symmetry.space_group_name_H-M   'P 1'
#
loop_
_entity.id
_entity.type
_entity.pdbx_description
1 polymer ?
#
loop_
_entity_poly.entity_id
_entity_poly.type
_entity_poly.pdbx_seq_one_letter_code
_entity_poly.pdbx_strand_id
1 'polypeptide(L)'
;WGFEGVVMTDWFTSQDVSFMGCYSEIYPISSSVGCIKAGNDWQMPGCLENITDIEKAVESGELDLSDLVFCGTNIIRMAVKCYS
;
A
#
# COMPACT_ATOMS: atom_id res chain seq x y z
N TRP A 1 -12.31 7.33 14.48
CA TRP A 1 -12.85 8.68 14.19
C TRP A 1 -13.93 8.69 13.11
N GLY A 2 -14.46 7.53 12.66
CA GLY A 2 -15.44 7.53 11.56
C GLY A 2 -14.89 8.14 10.27
N PHE A 3 -13.57 8.00 10.04
CA PHE A 3 -12.93 8.55 8.85
C PHE A 3 -13.38 7.76 7.62
N GLU A 4 -13.86 8.46 6.60
CA GLU A 4 -14.30 7.89 5.32
C GLU A 4 -13.53 8.56 4.18
N GLY A 5 -12.38 7.99 3.85
CA GLY A 5 -11.52 8.50 2.80
C GLY A 5 -10.49 7.46 2.39
N VAL A 6 -9.35 7.95 1.92
CA VAL A 6 -8.19 7.11 1.60
C VAL A 6 -7.00 7.52 2.47
N VAL A 7 -6.23 6.53 2.88
CA VAL A 7 -4.91 6.69 3.49
C VAL A 7 -3.88 6.28 2.45
N MET A 8 -2.91 7.16 2.21
CA MET A 8 -1.78 6.86 1.33
C MET A 8 -0.47 6.94 2.09
N THR A 9 0.54 6.20 1.63
CA THR A 9 1.89 6.41 2.14
C THR A 9 2.44 7.76 1.68
N ASP A 10 3.45 8.25 2.39
CA ASP A 10 4.32 9.27 1.81
C ASP A 10 5.16 8.66 0.66
N TRP A 11 5.84 9.52 -0.09
CA TRP A 11 6.57 9.17 -1.29
C TRP A 11 7.73 8.19 -1.00
N PHE A 12 7.79 7.10 -1.76
CA PHE A 12 8.82 6.06 -1.76
C PHE A 12 8.99 5.27 -0.47
N THR A 13 8.08 5.35 0.49
CA THR A 13 8.25 4.66 1.78
C THR A 13 8.27 3.14 1.67
N SER A 14 7.67 2.57 0.62
CA SER A 14 7.62 1.13 0.35
C SER A 14 8.43 0.71 -0.89
N GLN A 15 9.38 1.51 -1.33
CA GLN A 15 10.24 1.19 -2.47
C GLN A 15 11.71 1.35 -2.11
N ASP A 16 12.55 0.45 -2.64
CA ASP A 16 14.00 0.63 -2.54
C ASP A 16 14.45 1.81 -3.42
N VAL A 17 14.89 2.88 -2.76
CA VAL A 17 15.47 4.08 -3.38
C VAL A 17 16.96 4.22 -3.09
N SER A 18 17.65 3.11 -2.78
CA SER A 18 19.10 3.07 -2.55
C SER A 18 19.89 3.66 -3.72
N PHE A 19 19.39 3.57 -4.95
CA PHE A 19 19.99 4.19 -6.14
C PHE A 19 20.05 5.72 -6.08
N MET A 20 19.18 6.36 -5.28
CA MET A 20 19.20 7.80 -5.02
C MET A 20 20.15 8.18 -3.86
N GLY A 21 20.85 7.21 -3.26
CA GLY A 21 21.66 7.38 -2.06
C GLY A 21 20.85 7.40 -0.75
N CYS A 22 19.55 7.12 -0.82
CA CYS A 22 18.65 7.08 0.33
C CYS A 22 18.48 5.63 0.80
N TYR A 23 19.32 5.20 1.76
CA TYR A 23 19.27 3.86 2.35
C TYR A 23 19.50 3.93 3.85
N SER A 24 18.80 3.09 4.60
CA SER A 24 18.94 2.96 6.05
C SER A 24 18.78 1.50 6.46
N GLU A 25 19.80 0.94 7.12
CA GLU A 25 19.73 -0.43 7.66
C GLU A 25 18.82 -0.50 8.89
N ILE A 26 18.78 0.57 9.69
CA ILE A 26 17.99 0.63 10.93
C ILE A 26 16.52 0.98 10.69
N TYR A 27 16.22 1.63 9.56
CA TYR A 27 14.87 2.00 9.14
C TYR A 27 14.67 1.54 7.70
N PRO A 28 14.40 0.23 7.50
CA PRO A 28 14.16 -0.30 6.17
C PRO A 28 12.86 0.26 5.58
N ILE A 29 12.67 0.04 4.29
CA ILE A 29 11.42 0.37 3.60
C ILE A 29 10.23 -0.36 4.25
N SER A 30 9.06 0.25 4.15
CA SER A 30 7.81 -0.32 4.62
C SER A 30 7.44 -1.54 3.78
N SER A 31 7.03 -2.62 4.43
CA SER A 31 6.48 -3.81 3.76
C SER A 31 5.19 -3.45 3.02
N SER A 32 5.08 -3.84 1.75
CA SER A 32 3.85 -3.63 0.97
C SER A 32 2.64 -4.35 1.56
N VAL A 33 2.83 -5.56 2.06
CA VAL A 33 1.78 -6.33 2.75
C VAL A 33 1.42 -5.68 4.08
N GLY A 34 2.43 -5.21 4.82
CA GLY A 34 2.24 -4.50 6.08
C GLY A 34 1.41 -3.22 5.92
N CYS A 35 1.64 -2.45 4.84
CA CYS A 35 0.86 -1.26 4.52
C CYS A 35 -0.64 -1.59 4.39
N ILE A 36 -1.01 -2.63 3.65
CA ILE A 36 -2.41 -3.03 3.45
C ILE A 36 -3.04 -3.49 4.77
N LYS A 37 -2.35 -4.35 5.52
CA LYS A 37 -2.82 -4.82 6.84
C LYS A 37 -3.03 -3.69 7.84
N ALA A 38 -2.26 -2.61 7.71
CA ALA A 38 -2.42 -1.41 8.53
C ALA A 38 -3.57 -0.49 8.07
N GLY A 39 -4.25 -0.82 6.97
CA GLY A 39 -5.31 0.02 6.39
C GLY A 39 -4.77 1.19 5.56
N ASN A 40 -3.54 1.11 5.05
CA ASN A 40 -3.04 2.04 4.05
C ASN A 40 -3.55 1.59 2.68
N ASP A 41 -4.45 2.39 2.10
CA ASP A 41 -5.12 2.03 0.86
C ASP A 41 -4.20 2.15 -0.36
N TRP A 42 -3.21 3.06 -0.32
CA TRP A 42 -2.43 3.45 -1.49
C TRP A 42 -0.94 3.69 -1.17
N GLN A 43 -0.07 2.86 -1.74
CA GLN A 43 1.40 3.06 -1.72
C GLN A 43 1.89 3.98 -2.84
N MET A 44 2.64 5.02 -2.49
CA MET A 44 3.02 6.12 -3.38
C MET A 44 4.54 6.27 -3.54
N PRO A 45 5.06 6.32 -4.78
CA PRO A 45 4.43 5.72 -5.96
C PRO A 45 4.23 4.21 -5.72
N GLY A 46 3.47 3.55 -6.59
CA GLY A 46 3.50 2.08 -6.67
C GLY A 46 4.66 1.62 -7.56
N CYS A 47 5.22 0.45 -7.30
CA CYS A 47 6.15 -0.24 -8.20
C CYS A 47 5.76 -1.71 -8.44
N LEU A 48 6.45 -2.37 -9.37
CA LEU A 48 6.20 -3.77 -9.72
C LEU A 48 6.44 -4.72 -8.53
N GLU A 49 7.42 -4.41 -7.69
CA GLU A 49 7.71 -5.20 -6.49
C GLU A 49 6.56 -5.15 -5.49
N ASN A 50 5.97 -3.96 -5.27
CA ASN A 50 4.78 -3.85 -4.42
C ASN A 50 3.64 -4.74 -4.92
N ILE A 51 3.37 -4.74 -6.23
CA ILE A 51 2.33 -5.57 -6.85
C ILE A 51 2.64 -7.06 -6.61
N THR A 52 3.87 -7.47 -6.92
CA THR A 52 4.32 -8.86 -6.82
C THR A 52 4.23 -9.38 -5.38
N ASP A 53 4.64 -8.56 -4.41
CA ASP A 53 4.57 -8.92 -2.99
C ASP A 53 3.14 -9.09 -2.51
N ILE A 54 2.25 -8.19 -2.92
CA ILE A 54 0.82 -8.26 -2.58
C ILE A 54 0.18 -9.51 -3.19
N GLU A 55 0.42 -9.79 -4.47
CA GLU A 55 -0.12 -10.97 -5.16
C GLU A 55 0.33 -12.27 -4.48
N LYS A 56 1.63 -12.42 -4.22
CA LYS A 56 2.19 -13.59 -3.52
C LYS A 56 1.64 -13.72 -2.09
N ALA A 57 1.45 -12.62 -1.40
CA ALA A 57 0.91 -12.63 -0.04
C ALA A 57 -0.55 -13.10 -0.01
N VAL A 58 -1.36 -12.70 -1.00
CA VAL A 58 -2.73 -13.21 -1.14
C VAL A 58 -2.73 -14.69 -1.50
N GLU A 59 -1.91 -15.11 -2.47
CA GLU A 59 -1.82 -16.52 -2.90
C GLU A 59 -1.36 -17.46 -1.78
N SER A 60 -0.42 -17.00 -0.95
CA SER A 60 0.10 -17.76 0.20
C SER A 60 -0.79 -17.72 1.44
N GLY A 61 -1.80 -16.84 1.47
CA GLY A 61 -2.66 -16.60 2.62
C GLY A 61 -2.00 -15.75 3.73
N GLU A 62 -0.85 -15.14 3.47
CA GLU A 62 -0.25 -14.15 4.37
C GLU A 62 -1.15 -12.90 4.47
N LEU A 63 -1.75 -12.48 3.35
CA LEU A 63 -2.70 -11.37 3.26
C LEU A 63 -4.09 -11.93 2.95
N ASP A 64 -5.09 -11.58 3.75
CA ASP A 64 -6.47 -11.92 3.41
C ASP A 64 -6.91 -11.09 2.20
N LEU A 65 -7.55 -11.74 1.24
CA LEU A 65 -8.18 -11.06 0.11
C LEU A 65 -9.17 -9.99 0.58
N SER A 66 -9.81 -10.19 1.74
CA SER A 66 -10.73 -9.22 2.32
C SER A 66 -10.07 -7.88 2.66
N ASP A 67 -8.82 -7.88 3.14
CA ASP A 67 -8.05 -6.66 3.46
C ASP A 67 -7.69 -5.88 2.17
N LEU A 68 -7.29 -6.60 1.13
CA LEU A 68 -7.01 -6.00 -0.18
C LEU A 68 -8.27 -5.40 -0.81
N VAL A 69 -9.39 -6.12 -0.76
CA VAL A 69 -10.69 -5.64 -1.26
C VAL A 69 -11.18 -4.44 -0.46
N PHE A 70 -10.98 -4.41 0.86
CA PHE A 70 -11.32 -3.26 1.69
C PHE A 70 -10.58 -2.01 1.23
N CYS A 71 -9.26 -2.08 1.10
CA CYS A 71 -8.42 -0.97 0.64
C CYS A 71 -8.80 -0.51 -0.77
N GLY A 72 -8.93 -1.45 -1.72
CA GLY A 72 -9.35 -1.14 -3.09
C GLY A 72 -10.74 -0.50 -3.17
N THR A 73 -11.67 -0.92 -2.31
CA THR A 73 -13.01 -0.34 -2.24
C THR A 73 -12.99 1.11 -1.77
N ASN A 74 -12.12 1.46 -0.80
CA ASN A 74 -11.98 2.84 -0.35
C ASN A 74 -11.47 3.74 -1.48
N ILE A 75 -10.48 3.28 -2.26
CA ILE A 75 -9.99 3.99 -3.44
C ILE A 75 -11.11 4.23 -4.45
N ILE A 76 -11.87 3.20 -4.81
CA ILE A 76 -12.97 3.30 -5.78
C ILE A 76 -14.05 4.26 -5.27
N ARG A 77 -14.46 4.14 -4.01
CA ARG A 77 -15.44 5.05 -3.39
C ARG A 77 -14.97 6.50 -3.44
N MET A 78 -13.69 6.74 -3.17
CA MET A 78 -13.13 8.08 -3.23
C MET A 78 -13.09 8.62 -4.66
N ALA A 79 -12.63 7.80 -5.62
CA ALA A 79 -12.65 8.17 -7.03
C ALA A 79 -14.06 8.57 -7.48
N VAL A 80 -15.08 7.76 -7.17
CA VAL A 80 -16.48 8.09 -7.51
C VAL A 80 -16.92 9.43 -6.89
N LYS A 81 -16.61 9.70 -5.62
CA LYS A 81 -16.92 10.98 -4.96
C LYS A 81 -16.19 12.18 -5.60
N CYS A 82 -15.02 11.97 -6.19
CA CYS A 82 -14.23 13.03 -6.84
C CYS A 82 -14.61 13.27 -8.31
N TYR A 83 -15.19 12.27 -8.97
CA TYR A 83 -15.63 12.36 -10.37
C TYR A 83 -17.09 12.82 -10.54
N SER A 84 -17.88 12.83 -9.46
CA SER A 84 -19.26 13.35 -9.41
C SER A 84 -19.31 14.82 -9.04
#